data_AF-A0A959T2I0-F1
#
_entry.id   AF-A0A959T2I0-F1
#
_cell.length_a   1.000
_cell.length_b   1.000
_cell.length_c   1.000
_cell.angle_alpha   90.00
_cell.angle_beta   90.00
_cell.angle_gamma   90.00
#
_symmetry.space_group_name_H-M   'P 1'
#
loop_
_entity.id
_entity.type
_entity.pdbx_description
1 polymer ?
#
loop_
_entity_poly.entity_id
_entity_poly.type
_entity_poly.pdbx_seq_one_letter_code
_entity_poly.pdbx_strand_id
1 'polypeptide(L)'
;MIRNISLLLGLAVLIGDLSAATGGPDTYGYIWKDSDEPDGPVYSWIDITGTGTLVTGLADDNYVGPFTMATSLDYYWYEAKKVWIGSNGYLAFNGVNIAAAFPTIPQAGGANDYIAGMMADLTFTGAGNPGACYYFDDASITVVSYIDVPFWSPTAPNWTGSNTFQIILDKNDSTITFQYEAQTGTTQSNNLTIGIESITGDIGLQHSSNLYPPVGYAVRFYNPATP
;
A
#
# COMPACT_ATOMS: atom_id res chain seq x y z
N MET A 1 18.93 -61.44 -21.33
CA MET A 1 18.72 -60.24 -22.15
C MET A 1 17.22 -60.07 -22.27
N ILE A 2 16.57 -59.18 -21.53
CA ILE A 2 16.44 -57.74 -21.83
C ILE A 2 16.10 -57.02 -20.50
N ARG A 3 16.76 -55.88 -20.25
CA ARG A 3 16.49 -54.92 -19.16
C ARG A 3 15.21 -54.17 -19.49
N ASN A 4 14.30 -53.99 -18.53
CA ASN A 4 13.32 -52.90 -18.60
C ASN A 4 13.42 -52.02 -17.34
N ILE A 5 13.60 -50.75 -17.64
CA ILE A 5 14.01 -49.63 -16.81
C ILE A 5 12.80 -49.10 -16.03
N SER A 6 12.98 -48.89 -14.73
CA SER A 6 12.06 -48.17 -13.87
C SER A 6 11.98 -46.71 -14.32
N LEU A 7 10.78 -46.22 -14.61
CA LEU A 7 10.53 -44.79 -14.81
C LEU A 7 9.93 -44.25 -13.49
N LEU A 8 10.76 -43.60 -12.67
CA LEU A 8 10.26 -42.74 -11.61
C LEU A 8 9.83 -41.42 -12.26
N LEU A 9 8.53 -41.12 -12.24
CA LEU A 9 8.04 -39.77 -12.50
C LEU A 9 8.40 -38.91 -11.29
N GLY A 10 9.39 -38.04 -11.43
CA GLY A 10 9.63 -36.94 -10.49
C GLY A 10 8.54 -35.89 -10.68
N LEU A 11 7.76 -35.63 -9.64
CA LEU A 11 6.85 -34.50 -9.57
C LEU A 11 7.71 -33.24 -9.42
N ALA A 12 7.84 -32.46 -10.49
CA ALA A 12 8.43 -31.13 -10.41
C ALA A 12 7.40 -30.19 -9.77
N VAL A 13 7.56 -29.91 -8.48
CA VAL A 13 6.88 -28.79 -7.85
C VAL A 13 7.53 -27.52 -8.41
N LEU A 14 6.80 -26.81 -9.27
CA LEU A 14 7.10 -25.42 -9.58
C LEU A 14 6.86 -24.64 -8.30
N ILE A 15 7.93 -24.39 -7.55
CA ILE A 15 7.94 -23.40 -6.49
C ILE A 15 7.87 -22.07 -7.24
N GLY A 16 6.68 -21.46 -7.28
CA GLY A 16 6.55 -20.07 -7.68
C GLY A 16 7.44 -19.24 -6.77
N ASP A 17 8.09 -18.21 -7.31
CA ASP A 17 8.97 -17.32 -6.55
C ASP A 17 8.27 -16.92 -5.24
N LEU A 18 8.79 -17.41 -4.11
CA LEU A 18 8.44 -16.86 -2.80
C LEU A 18 9.02 -15.45 -2.82
N SER A 19 8.18 -14.44 -3.13
CA SER A 19 8.47 -13.10 -2.63
C SER A 19 8.67 -13.25 -1.12
N ALA A 20 9.73 -12.67 -0.58
CA ALA A 20 10.02 -12.78 0.84
C ALA A 20 8.73 -12.46 1.63
N ALA A 21 8.24 -13.38 2.46
CA ALA A 21 6.93 -13.25 3.09
C ALA A 21 6.96 -12.45 4.42
N THR A 22 8.16 -12.07 4.82
CA THR A 22 8.45 -11.12 5.90
C THR A 22 9.59 -10.21 5.46
N GLY A 23 9.66 -8.98 5.96
CA GLY A 23 10.79 -8.09 5.72
C GLY A 23 11.17 -7.23 6.91
N GLY A 24 12.33 -6.58 6.80
CA GLY A 24 12.99 -5.90 7.91
C GLY A 24 13.80 -6.84 8.82
N PRO A 25 14.24 -6.37 10.01
CA PRO A 25 14.07 -5.00 10.48
C PRO A 25 14.82 -4.00 9.60
N ASP A 26 14.23 -2.83 9.36
CA ASP A 26 15.02 -1.68 8.90
C ASP A 26 15.90 -1.13 10.04
N THR A 27 16.70 -0.10 9.74
CA THR A 27 17.62 0.49 10.73
C THR A 27 16.90 1.19 11.89
N TYR A 28 15.62 1.55 11.75
CA TYR A 28 14.81 2.04 12.87
C TYR A 28 14.26 0.89 13.71
N GLY A 29 13.95 -0.24 13.06
CA GLY A 29 13.46 -1.46 13.68
C GLY A 29 12.09 -1.91 13.18
N TYR A 30 11.49 -1.23 12.18
CA TYR A 30 10.23 -1.70 11.60
C TYR A 30 10.44 -3.08 10.98
N ILE A 31 9.46 -3.96 11.12
CA ILE A 31 9.36 -5.20 10.34
C ILE A 31 8.02 -5.23 9.61
N TRP A 32 7.88 -6.09 8.61
CA TRP A 32 6.57 -6.38 8.04
C TRP A 32 6.33 -7.88 7.87
N LYS A 33 5.05 -8.26 7.90
CA LYS A 33 4.54 -9.58 7.52
C LYS A 33 3.33 -9.43 6.62
N ASP A 34 3.12 -10.41 5.75
CA ASP A 34 1.88 -10.53 5.01
C ASP A 34 0.95 -11.63 5.56
N SER A 35 -0.24 -11.73 4.98
CA SER A 35 -1.28 -12.66 5.41
C SER A 35 -1.05 -14.13 5.04
N ASP A 36 -0.05 -14.42 4.20
CA ASP A 36 0.30 -15.80 3.86
C ASP A 36 1.22 -16.42 4.94
N GLU A 37 1.78 -15.60 5.83
CA GLU A 37 2.65 -16.06 6.90
C GLU A 37 1.91 -16.64 8.12
N PRO A 38 2.53 -17.62 8.81
CA PRO A 38 2.13 -17.99 10.16
C PRO A 38 2.12 -16.76 11.09
N ASP A 39 1.00 -16.59 11.79
CA ASP A 39 0.75 -15.44 12.66
C ASP A 39 0.86 -14.08 11.93
N GLY A 40 0.65 -14.06 10.61
CA GLY A 40 0.52 -12.86 9.80
C GLY A 40 -0.78 -12.10 10.07
N PRO A 41 -0.91 -10.86 9.56
CA PRO A 41 -2.18 -10.14 9.58
C PRO A 41 -3.29 -10.94 8.88
N VAL A 42 -4.51 -10.83 9.39
CA VAL A 42 -5.70 -11.40 8.74
C VAL A 42 -6.35 -10.32 7.88
N TYR A 43 -6.72 -10.67 6.65
CA TYR A 43 -7.61 -9.83 5.86
C TYR A 43 -8.99 -9.72 6.54
N SER A 44 -9.32 -8.50 6.94
CA SER A 44 -10.56 -8.11 7.60
C SER A 44 -10.89 -6.67 7.21
N TRP A 45 -11.62 -6.52 6.10
CA TRP A 45 -12.03 -5.22 5.57
C TRP A 45 -12.81 -4.39 6.60
N ILE A 46 -12.55 -3.07 6.64
CA ILE A 46 -13.27 -2.13 7.50
C ILE A 46 -14.07 -1.23 6.57
N ASP A 47 -15.36 -1.52 6.40
CA ASP A 47 -16.21 -0.71 5.52
C ASP A 47 -16.48 0.66 6.15
N ILE A 48 -15.83 1.68 5.59
CA ILE A 48 -16.01 3.08 5.97
C ILE A 48 -16.82 3.88 4.95
N THR A 49 -17.42 3.24 3.94
CA THR A 49 -18.21 3.96 2.91
C THR A 49 -19.47 4.63 3.50
N GLY A 50 -20.00 4.06 4.58
CA GLY A 50 -21.15 4.61 5.32
C GLY A 50 -20.82 5.38 6.60
N THR A 51 -19.59 5.28 7.13
CA THR A 51 -19.18 5.88 8.42
C THR A 51 -18.06 6.92 8.28
N GLY A 52 -17.24 6.81 7.24
CA GLY A 52 -16.20 7.75 6.88
C GLY A 52 -16.74 8.96 6.09
N THR A 53 -15.84 9.90 5.84
CA THR A 53 -16.10 11.08 5.01
C THR A 53 -15.54 10.83 3.60
N LEU A 54 -16.32 11.15 2.57
CA LEU A 54 -15.85 11.16 1.19
C LEU A 54 -14.74 12.21 1.04
N VAL A 55 -13.57 11.77 0.59
CA VAL A 55 -12.43 12.63 0.29
C VAL A 55 -12.66 13.29 -1.07
N THR A 56 -12.79 14.61 -1.07
CA THR A 56 -13.03 15.40 -2.28
C THR A 56 -11.77 16.15 -2.71
N GLY A 57 -11.65 16.46 -3.99
CA GLY A 57 -10.53 17.23 -4.55
C GLY A 57 -9.36 16.37 -5.06
N LEU A 58 -9.41 15.04 -4.91
CA LEU A 58 -8.49 14.14 -5.61
C LEU A 58 -8.74 14.21 -7.12
N ALA A 59 -7.66 14.23 -7.88
CA ALA A 59 -7.62 14.30 -9.33
C ALA A 59 -6.50 13.39 -9.84
N ASP A 60 -5.91 13.75 -10.97
CA ASP A 60 -4.67 13.15 -11.48
C ASP A 60 -3.47 13.80 -10.81
N ASP A 61 -2.49 13.00 -10.37
CA ASP A 61 -1.20 13.47 -9.84
C ASP A 61 -1.30 14.60 -8.79
N ASN A 62 -2.20 14.44 -7.83
CA ASN A 62 -2.34 15.40 -6.73
C ASN A 62 -2.44 14.74 -5.35
N TYR A 63 -2.53 15.57 -4.31
CA TYR A 63 -2.89 15.17 -2.96
C TYR A 63 -3.91 16.14 -2.38
N VAL A 64 -4.59 15.71 -1.32
CA VAL A 64 -5.50 16.54 -0.52
C VAL A 64 -5.19 16.43 0.97
N GLY A 65 -5.53 17.47 1.73
CA GLY A 65 -5.24 17.57 3.16
C GLY A 65 -4.59 18.92 3.53
N PRO A 66 -4.03 19.03 4.74
CA PRO A 66 -3.92 17.98 5.75
C PRO A 66 -5.26 17.63 6.40
N PHE A 67 -5.46 16.36 6.69
CA PHE A 67 -6.43 15.88 7.68
C PHE A 67 -5.72 15.80 9.03
N THR A 68 -6.35 16.34 10.08
CA THR A 68 -5.79 16.25 11.45
C THR A 68 -6.36 15.01 12.12
N MET A 69 -5.50 14.05 12.48
CA MET A 69 -5.93 12.82 13.18
C MET A 69 -6.25 13.13 14.65
N ALA A 70 -7.21 12.42 15.25
CA ALA A 70 -7.66 12.66 16.62
C ALA A 70 -6.55 12.37 17.64
N THR A 71 -5.75 11.34 17.41
CA THR A 71 -4.52 10.97 18.14
C THR A 71 -3.35 10.92 17.15
N SER A 72 -2.12 11.15 17.61
CA SER A 72 -0.94 10.99 16.74
C SER A 72 -0.63 9.52 16.51
N LEU A 73 0.03 9.20 15.40
CA LEU A 73 0.66 7.90 15.13
C LEU A 73 2.17 8.03 15.37
N ASP A 74 2.80 7.08 16.07
CA ASP A 74 4.27 7.05 16.13
C ASP A 74 4.81 6.50 14.81
N TYR A 75 5.51 7.35 14.06
CA TYR A 75 6.06 7.01 12.75
C TYR A 75 7.54 7.36 12.71
N TYR A 76 8.40 6.32 12.69
CA TYR A 76 9.83 6.48 12.91
C TYR A 76 10.12 7.35 14.16
N TRP A 77 10.99 8.36 14.07
CA TRP A 77 11.42 9.15 15.23
C TRP A 77 10.47 10.29 15.63
N TYR A 78 9.23 10.31 15.14
CA TYR A 78 8.29 11.38 15.46
C TYR A 78 6.83 10.92 15.52
N GLU A 79 5.99 11.77 16.10
CA GLU A 79 4.54 11.57 16.18
C GLU A 79 3.84 12.31 15.03
N ALA A 80 3.31 11.56 14.07
CA ALA A 80 2.54 12.11 12.96
C ALA A 80 1.13 12.50 13.43
N LYS A 81 0.79 13.80 13.34
CA LYS A 81 -0.54 14.32 13.72
C LYS A 81 -1.42 14.67 12.51
N LYS A 82 -0.81 14.89 11.36
CA LYS A 82 -1.46 15.33 10.13
C LYS A 82 -1.13 14.37 9.02
N VAL A 83 -2.11 14.06 8.19
CA VAL A 83 -1.94 13.16 7.04
C VAL A 83 -2.48 13.83 5.78
N TRP A 84 -1.77 13.65 4.68
CA TRP A 84 -2.21 14.02 3.34
C TRP A 84 -2.47 12.73 2.56
N ILE A 85 -3.52 12.75 1.75
CA ILE A 85 -3.96 11.62 0.94
C ILE A 85 -3.57 11.91 -0.50
N GLY A 86 -2.72 11.08 -1.08
CA GLY A 86 -2.31 11.16 -2.47
C GLY A 86 -3.27 10.41 -3.40
N SER A 87 -3.54 10.98 -4.57
CA SER A 87 -4.32 10.32 -5.63
C SER A 87 -3.73 8.97 -6.04
N ASN A 88 -2.40 8.89 -6.11
CA ASN A 88 -1.65 7.71 -6.48
C ASN A 88 -1.54 6.62 -5.39
N GLY A 89 -2.46 6.56 -4.42
CA GLY A 89 -2.54 5.42 -3.47
C GLY A 89 -1.54 5.44 -2.32
N TYR A 90 -1.08 6.62 -1.92
CA TYR A 90 -0.14 6.83 -0.80
C TYR A 90 -0.70 7.82 0.23
N LEU A 91 -0.20 7.73 1.47
CA LEU A 91 -0.33 8.77 2.49
C LEU A 91 1.01 9.44 2.71
N ALA A 92 1.01 10.74 3.00
CA ALA A 92 2.22 11.48 3.36
C ALA A 92 2.02 12.32 4.61
N PHE A 93 3.11 12.63 5.30
CA PHE A 93 3.10 13.39 6.56
C PHE A 93 3.73 14.79 6.44
N ASN A 94 4.23 15.14 5.26
CA ASN A 94 4.86 16.43 4.95
C ASN A 94 4.22 17.18 3.75
N GLY A 95 3.06 16.74 3.25
CA GLY A 95 2.34 17.40 2.15
C GLY A 95 3.07 17.35 0.81
N VAL A 96 3.64 16.19 0.47
CA VAL A 96 4.35 15.98 -0.79
C VAL A 96 3.47 15.35 -1.87
N ASN A 97 3.70 15.74 -3.12
CA ASN A 97 3.12 15.09 -4.30
C ASN A 97 4.08 14.02 -4.84
N ILE A 98 3.57 12.79 -4.98
CA ILE A 98 4.31 11.67 -5.57
C ILE A 98 3.54 11.20 -6.80
N ALA A 99 4.15 11.42 -7.96
CA ALA A 99 3.63 11.09 -9.28
C ALA A 99 4.63 10.19 -10.01
N ALA A 100 4.18 9.55 -11.09
CA ALA A 100 5.05 8.69 -11.89
C ALA A 100 6.27 9.50 -12.45
N ALA A 101 7.49 8.96 -12.46
CA ALA A 101 7.90 7.61 -12.04
C ALA A 101 8.07 7.49 -10.51
N PHE A 102 7.48 6.46 -9.93
CA PHE A 102 7.51 6.24 -8.48
C PHE A 102 8.90 5.79 -7.98
N PRO A 103 9.36 6.30 -6.83
CA PRO A 103 10.65 5.94 -6.24
C PRO A 103 10.65 4.50 -5.71
N THR A 104 11.84 3.89 -5.64
CA THR A 104 12.03 2.68 -4.84
C THR A 104 12.03 3.03 -3.35
N ILE A 105 11.75 2.07 -2.47
CA ILE A 105 11.80 2.30 -1.01
C ILE A 105 12.93 1.45 -0.40
N PRO A 106 13.81 2.01 0.44
CA PRO A 106 14.01 3.44 0.66
C PRO A 106 14.73 4.12 -0.50
N GLN A 107 14.45 5.40 -0.73
CA GLN A 107 15.22 6.25 -1.63
C GLN A 107 15.41 7.64 -1.02
N ALA A 108 16.64 7.92 -0.59
CA ALA A 108 17.00 9.21 -0.05
C ALA A 108 16.91 10.33 -1.10
N GLY A 109 16.37 11.47 -0.66
CA GLY A 109 16.19 12.65 -1.50
C GLY A 109 14.99 12.55 -2.44
N GLY A 110 14.32 13.69 -2.64
CA GLY A 110 13.06 13.75 -3.38
C GLY A 110 11.87 13.81 -2.43
N ALA A 111 10.77 13.15 -2.80
CA ALA A 111 9.59 13.03 -1.96
C ALA A 111 9.79 11.88 -0.97
N ASN A 112 9.74 12.19 0.33
CA ASN A 112 9.91 11.24 1.43
C ASN A 112 8.77 11.39 2.44
N ASP A 113 8.83 10.66 3.56
CA ASP A 113 7.87 10.74 4.67
C ASP A 113 6.46 10.27 4.26
N TYR A 114 6.40 9.08 3.68
CA TYR A 114 5.17 8.53 3.11
C TYR A 114 4.99 7.03 3.37
N ILE A 115 3.73 6.63 3.26
CA ILE A 115 3.23 5.26 3.29
C ILE A 115 2.66 4.96 1.90
N ALA A 116 3.26 4.02 1.18
CA ALA A 116 2.79 3.56 -0.13
C ALA A 116 1.92 2.31 0.06
N GLY A 117 0.60 2.49 0.18
CA GLY A 117 -0.34 1.37 0.38
C GLY A 117 -0.51 0.52 -0.89
N MET A 118 -0.66 1.18 -2.04
CA MET A 118 -0.58 0.55 -3.36
C MET A 118 -0.16 1.64 -4.36
N MET A 119 1.00 2.25 -4.11
CA MET A 119 1.39 3.44 -4.84
C MET A 119 1.60 3.11 -6.31
N ALA A 120 0.74 3.64 -7.17
CA ALA A 120 0.72 3.38 -8.60
C ALA A 120 0.07 4.57 -9.33
N ASP A 121 0.16 4.59 -10.65
CA ASP A 121 -0.41 5.65 -11.48
C ASP A 121 -1.93 5.50 -11.52
N LEU A 122 -2.61 6.06 -10.50
CA LEU A 122 -4.04 6.00 -10.27
C LEU A 122 -4.67 7.34 -10.61
N THR A 123 -5.93 7.34 -11.02
CA THR A 123 -6.62 8.60 -11.36
C THR A 123 -8.03 8.65 -10.83
N PHE A 124 -8.44 9.85 -10.39
CA PHE A 124 -9.82 10.19 -10.04
C PHE A 124 -10.52 11.00 -11.15
N THR A 125 -9.89 11.08 -12.33
CA THR A 125 -10.38 11.85 -13.47
C THR A 125 -10.79 10.95 -14.64
N GLY A 126 -11.41 11.54 -15.66
CA GLY A 126 -11.91 10.82 -16.83
C GLY A 126 -13.40 10.52 -16.75
N ALA A 127 -14.05 10.47 -17.91
CA ALA A 127 -15.49 10.31 -17.99
C ALA A 127 -15.93 8.94 -17.44
N GLY A 128 -16.89 8.95 -16.51
CA GLY A 128 -17.44 7.73 -15.91
C GLY A 128 -16.48 6.98 -14.98
N ASN A 129 -15.39 7.62 -14.52
CA ASN A 129 -14.49 7.03 -13.53
C ASN A 129 -15.27 6.77 -12.22
N PRO A 130 -15.30 5.52 -11.70
CA PRO A 130 -16.05 5.16 -10.51
C PRO A 130 -15.29 5.43 -9.19
N GLY A 131 -13.99 5.77 -9.27
CA GLY A 131 -13.09 5.84 -8.14
C GLY A 131 -13.54 6.80 -7.04
N ALA A 132 -13.55 6.31 -5.81
CA ALA A 132 -13.84 7.08 -4.62
C ALA A 132 -12.79 6.84 -3.55
N CYS A 133 -12.52 7.85 -2.72
CA CYS A 133 -11.65 7.71 -1.56
C CYS A 133 -12.42 8.13 -0.31
N TYR A 134 -12.33 7.35 0.76
CA TYR A 134 -12.98 7.62 2.03
C TYR A 134 -11.93 7.75 3.13
N TYR A 135 -12.18 8.66 4.07
CA TYR A 135 -11.36 8.88 5.26
C TYR A 135 -12.21 8.72 6.52
N PHE A 136 -11.77 7.86 7.42
CA PHE A 136 -12.32 7.71 8.76
C PHE A 136 -11.22 7.89 9.79
N ASP A 137 -11.55 8.53 10.90
CA ASP A 137 -10.61 8.75 12.00
C ASP A 137 -11.35 8.86 13.33
N ASP A 138 -10.83 8.15 14.33
CA ASP A 138 -11.19 8.30 15.74
C ASP A 138 -9.94 8.31 16.63
N ALA A 139 -10.06 8.15 17.95
CA ALA A 139 -8.90 8.15 18.83
C ALA A 139 -7.96 6.93 18.65
N SER A 140 -8.47 5.83 18.08
CA SER A 140 -7.81 4.52 18.01
C SER A 140 -7.25 4.24 16.62
N ILE A 141 -8.02 4.47 15.56
CA ILE A 141 -7.63 4.13 14.18
C ILE A 141 -7.87 5.28 13.21
N THR A 142 -7.05 5.34 12.17
CA THR A 142 -7.30 6.13 10.97
C THR A 142 -7.36 5.16 9.80
N VAL A 143 -8.40 5.26 8.97
CA VAL A 143 -8.60 4.38 7.81
C VAL A 143 -8.79 5.25 6.57
N VAL A 144 -8.00 4.96 5.53
CA VAL A 144 -8.14 5.56 4.20
C VAL A 144 -8.42 4.45 3.21
N SER A 145 -9.62 4.46 2.62
CA SER A 145 -10.05 3.43 1.67
C SER A 145 -10.16 4.02 0.27
N TYR A 146 -9.44 3.44 -0.67
CA TYR A 146 -9.56 3.67 -2.11
C TYR A 146 -10.53 2.61 -2.63
N ILE A 147 -11.67 3.04 -3.18
CA ILE A 147 -12.76 2.18 -3.67
C ILE A 147 -12.85 2.35 -5.17
N ASP A 148 -12.70 1.25 -5.90
CA ASP A 148 -12.79 1.19 -7.36
C ASP A 148 -11.92 2.20 -8.11
N VAL A 149 -10.76 2.58 -7.56
CA VAL A 149 -9.92 3.63 -8.14
C VAL A 149 -9.11 3.03 -9.31
N PRO A 150 -9.34 3.47 -10.55
CA PRO A 150 -8.67 2.90 -11.71
C PRO A 150 -7.25 3.42 -11.89
N PHE A 151 -6.45 2.71 -12.68
CA PHE A 151 -5.19 3.23 -13.18
C PHE A 151 -5.42 4.34 -14.19
N TRP A 152 -4.52 5.31 -14.23
CA TRP A 152 -4.46 6.28 -15.31
C TRP A 152 -4.19 5.58 -16.65
N SER A 153 -4.75 6.14 -17.73
CA SER A 153 -4.50 5.68 -19.09
C SER A 153 -4.35 6.86 -20.06
N PRO A 154 -3.39 6.81 -21.00
CA PRO A 154 -3.27 7.85 -22.03
C PRO A 154 -4.42 7.80 -23.05
N THR A 155 -5.22 6.72 -23.06
CA THR A 155 -6.33 6.53 -24.01
C THR A 155 -7.67 6.77 -23.35
N ALA A 156 -8.61 7.41 -24.06
CA ALA A 156 -9.98 7.60 -23.61
C ALA A 156 -10.61 6.25 -23.14
N PRO A 157 -11.30 6.21 -21.99
CA PRO A 157 -11.80 7.35 -21.20
C PRO A 157 -10.80 7.94 -20.19
N ASN A 158 -9.50 7.70 -20.39
CA ASN A 158 -8.36 8.14 -19.57
C ASN A 158 -8.14 7.37 -18.26
N TRP A 159 -8.77 6.20 -18.15
CA TRP A 159 -8.58 5.29 -17.04
C TRP A 159 -8.79 3.84 -17.47
N THR A 160 -8.25 2.89 -16.70
CA THR A 160 -8.46 1.45 -16.89
C THR A 160 -8.39 0.67 -15.58
N GLY A 161 -9.08 -0.46 -15.52
CA GLY A 161 -9.10 -1.31 -14.33
C GLY A 161 -9.94 -0.72 -13.20
N SER A 162 -9.74 -1.28 -12.02
CA SER A 162 -10.40 -0.91 -10.77
C SER A 162 -9.60 -1.51 -9.62
N ASN A 163 -9.31 -0.70 -8.60
CA ASN A 163 -8.52 -1.11 -7.46
C ASN A 163 -9.19 -0.68 -6.15
N THR A 164 -9.43 -1.67 -5.28
CA THR A 164 -10.02 -1.47 -3.97
C THR A 164 -9.07 -1.96 -2.89
N PHE A 165 -8.56 -1.02 -2.11
CA PHE A 165 -7.61 -1.27 -1.03
C PHE A 165 -7.75 -0.18 0.04
N GLN A 166 -7.23 -0.46 1.24
CA GLN A 166 -7.22 0.53 2.32
C GLN A 166 -5.93 0.50 3.12
N ILE A 167 -5.61 1.66 3.68
CA ILE A 167 -4.50 1.89 4.59
C ILE A 167 -5.09 2.17 5.96
N ILE A 168 -4.67 1.38 6.95
CA ILE A 168 -5.12 1.46 8.34
C ILE A 168 -3.90 1.85 9.19
N LEU A 169 -4.04 2.93 9.95
CA LEU A 169 -3.08 3.38 10.94
C LEU A 169 -3.68 3.08 12.32
N ASP A 170 -3.14 2.10 13.05
CA ASP A 170 -3.53 1.85 14.43
C ASP A 170 -2.68 2.71 15.35
N LYS A 171 -3.32 3.64 16.08
CA LYS A 171 -2.64 4.61 16.95
C LYS A 171 -2.43 4.07 18.37
N ASN A 172 -2.92 2.86 18.67
CA ASN A 172 -2.68 2.21 19.97
C ASN A 172 -1.32 1.51 20.02
N ASP A 173 -0.90 0.92 18.91
CA ASP A 173 0.35 0.15 18.81
C ASP A 173 1.25 0.58 17.64
N SER A 174 0.86 1.61 16.91
CA SER A 174 1.59 2.19 15.78
C SER A 174 1.82 1.21 14.63
N THR A 175 0.97 0.19 14.50
CA THR A 175 0.98 -0.68 13.33
C THR A 175 0.33 0.00 12.12
N ILE A 176 0.88 -0.29 10.94
CA ILE A 176 0.37 0.17 9.65
C ILE A 176 -0.07 -1.05 8.87
N THR A 177 -1.35 -1.17 8.55
CA THR A 177 -1.90 -2.31 7.83
C THR A 177 -2.45 -1.88 6.47
N PHE A 178 -2.04 -2.57 5.42
CA PHE A 178 -2.64 -2.48 4.10
C PHE A 178 -3.55 -3.69 3.89
N GLN A 179 -4.73 -3.45 3.34
CA GLN A 179 -5.66 -4.51 2.99
C GLN A 179 -6.15 -4.33 1.56
N TYR A 180 -6.18 -5.43 0.83
CA TYR A 180 -6.43 -5.45 -0.61
C TYR A 180 -7.65 -6.31 -0.88
N GLU A 181 -8.75 -5.67 -1.30
CA GLU A 181 -9.97 -6.41 -1.66
C GLU A 181 -9.82 -6.98 -3.06
N ALA A 182 -9.62 -6.14 -4.08
CA ALA A 182 -9.40 -6.59 -5.46
C ALA A 182 -8.71 -5.54 -6.33
N GLN A 183 -7.89 -6.00 -7.26
CA GLN A 183 -7.06 -5.19 -8.15
C GLN A 183 -7.21 -5.74 -9.57
N THR A 184 -7.63 -4.89 -10.50
CA THR A 184 -7.85 -5.27 -11.89
C THR A 184 -7.26 -4.22 -12.83
N GLY A 185 -6.85 -4.66 -14.03
CA GLY A 185 -6.17 -3.81 -15.00
C GLY A 185 -4.66 -3.77 -14.78
N THR A 186 -3.99 -2.90 -15.54
CA THR A 186 -2.53 -2.77 -15.53
C THR A 186 -2.12 -1.31 -15.48
N THR A 187 -1.19 -0.97 -14.61
CA THR A 187 -0.60 0.36 -14.53
C THR A 187 0.41 0.56 -15.66
N GLN A 188 0.67 1.81 -16.02
CA GLN A 188 1.62 2.14 -17.09
C GLN A 188 3.06 1.85 -16.62
N SER A 189 3.90 1.32 -17.51
CA SER A 189 5.32 1.06 -17.20
C SER A 189 5.58 0.15 -15.99
N ASN A 190 4.56 -0.60 -15.54
CA ASN A 190 4.62 -1.48 -14.38
C ASN A 190 5.20 -0.77 -13.15
N ASN A 191 4.65 0.37 -12.76
CA ASN A 191 5.18 1.25 -11.71
C ASN A 191 4.31 1.20 -10.43
N LEU A 192 4.29 0.04 -9.77
CA LEU A 192 3.55 -0.18 -8.52
C LEU A 192 4.54 -0.34 -7.36
N THR A 193 4.31 0.32 -6.24
CA THR A 193 5.16 0.23 -5.03
C THR A 193 4.32 0.08 -3.78
N ILE A 194 4.70 -0.87 -2.91
CA ILE A 194 4.11 -1.06 -1.59
C ILE A 194 5.23 -0.95 -0.55
N GLY A 195 5.04 -0.12 0.47
CA GLY A 195 6.04 0.07 1.52
C GLY A 195 5.83 1.28 2.41
N ILE A 196 6.78 1.53 3.30
CA ILE A 196 6.84 2.70 4.18
C ILE A 196 8.23 3.32 4.12
N GLU A 197 8.31 4.64 4.20
CA GLU A 197 9.56 5.37 4.13
C GLU A 197 9.64 6.50 5.17
N SER A 198 10.80 6.61 5.81
CA SER A 198 11.10 7.62 6.83
C SER A 198 11.18 9.04 6.27
N ILE A 199 11.28 10.01 7.18
CA ILE A 199 11.28 11.44 6.87
C ILE A 199 12.37 11.90 5.88
N THR A 200 13.55 11.26 5.88
CA THR A 200 14.65 11.61 4.98
C THR A 200 14.76 10.69 3.76
N GLY A 201 14.00 9.60 3.72
CA GLY A 201 14.12 8.58 2.68
C GLY A 201 15.33 7.64 2.85
N ASP A 202 16.16 7.82 3.89
CA ASP A 202 17.35 6.99 4.11
C ASP A 202 17.02 5.61 4.69
N ILE A 203 15.86 5.50 5.33
CA ILE A 203 15.34 4.27 5.95
C ILE A 203 13.90 4.05 5.47
N GLY A 204 13.57 2.80 5.22
CA GLY A 204 12.27 2.39 4.69
C GLY A 204 12.22 0.88 4.51
N LEU A 205 11.01 0.37 4.34
CA LEU A 205 10.76 -1.01 3.98
C LEU A 205 9.88 -1.04 2.74
N GLN A 206 10.43 -1.56 1.65
CA GLN A 206 9.64 -2.00 0.51
C GLN A 206 9.13 -3.41 0.78
N HIS A 207 7.82 -3.57 0.72
CA HIS A 207 7.22 -4.90 0.64
C HIS A 207 7.41 -5.46 -0.77
N SER A 208 6.96 -4.71 -1.76
CA SER A 208 7.04 -5.11 -3.16
C SER A 208 7.16 -3.93 -4.11
N SER A 209 7.75 -4.20 -5.27
CA SER A 209 7.76 -3.33 -6.42
C SER A 209 7.26 -4.13 -7.61
N ASN A 210 6.38 -3.52 -8.40
CA ASN A 210 5.88 -4.03 -9.67
C ASN A 210 5.15 -5.37 -9.55
N LEU A 211 4.59 -5.63 -8.36
CA LEU A 211 3.85 -6.83 -8.01
C LEU A 211 2.49 -6.44 -7.45
N TYR A 212 1.44 -6.91 -8.09
CA TYR A 212 0.07 -6.70 -7.67
C TYR A 212 -0.23 -7.51 -6.41
N PRO A 213 -0.83 -6.88 -5.37
CA PRO A 213 -1.29 -7.62 -4.21
C PRO A 213 -2.45 -8.57 -4.61
N PRO A 214 -2.50 -9.79 -4.08
CA PRO A 214 -3.62 -10.70 -4.30
C PRO A 214 -4.96 -10.20 -3.74
N VAL A 215 -6.06 -10.80 -4.18
CA VAL A 215 -7.42 -10.59 -3.65
C VAL A 215 -7.51 -11.13 -2.22
N GLY A 216 -8.09 -10.36 -1.30
CA GLY A 216 -8.27 -10.77 0.09
C GLY A 216 -6.95 -10.89 0.86
N TYR A 217 -5.99 -10.03 0.54
CA TYR A 217 -4.63 -10.05 1.07
C TYR A 217 -4.41 -8.90 2.07
N ALA A 218 -3.50 -9.10 3.03
CA ALA A 218 -3.11 -8.06 3.96
C ALA A 218 -1.59 -8.03 4.19
N VAL A 219 -1.05 -6.83 4.40
CA VAL A 219 0.34 -6.60 4.80
C VAL A 219 0.32 -5.71 6.03
N ARG A 220 1.11 -6.04 7.06
CA ARG A 220 1.24 -5.22 8.27
C ARG A 220 2.70 -4.91 8.56
N PHE A 221 2.96 -3.63 8.77
CA PHE A 221 4.22 -3.10 9.29
C PHE A 221 4.05 -2.91 10.79
N TYR A 222 5.03 -3.42 11.54
CA TYR A 222 5.06 -3.38 12.99
C TYR A 222 6.16 -2.41 13.43
N ASN A 223 5.78 -1.36 14.13
CA ASN A 223 6.72 -0.45 14.77
C ASN A 223 7.50 -1.22 15.87
N PRO A 224 8.82 -1.03 16.00
CA PRO A 224 9.61 -1.65 17.08
C PRO A 224 9.02 -1.35 18.46
N ALA A 225 8.98 -2.38 19.31
CA ALA A 225 8.41 -2.28 20.66
C ALA A 225 9.18 -1.32 21.59
N THR A 226 10.42 -0.95 21.25
CA THR A 226 11.25 0.05 21.95
C THR A 226 12.25 0.67 20.98
N PRO A 227 12.36 2.02 20.89
CA PRO A 227 13.43 2.70 20.15
C PRO A 227 14.85 2.40 20.65
#